data_AF-A0A0G4M8I5-F1
#
_entry.id   AF-A0A0G4M8I5-F1
#
_cell.length_a   1.000
_cell.length_b   1.000
_cell.length_c   1.000
_cell.angle_alpha   90.00
_cell.angle_beta   90.00
_cell.angle_gamma   90.00
#
_symmetry.space_group_name_H-M   'P 1'
#
loop_
_entity.id
_entity.type
_entity.pdbx_description
1 polymer ?
#
loop_
_entity_poly.entity_id
_entity_poly.type
_entity_poly.pdbx_seq_one_letter_code
_entity_poly.pdbx_strand_id
1 'polypeptide(L)'
;MTDLHQAWTDLQNAVNSLIDKDKNPVMGAAAKRNEEGIKQKLEKKEGLFRKNMMGKRVNFAARSVISPDPNIETNEIETCSEL
;
A
#
# COMPACT_ATOMS: atom_id res chain seq x y z
N MET A 1 30.94 19.00 24.93
CA MET A 1 30.39 19.63 23.70
C MET A 1 30.04 18.59 22.62
N THR A 2 30.64 17.40 22.64
CA THR A 2 30.35 16.30 21.71
C THR A 2 29.02 15.61 21.97
N ASP A 3 28.59 15.48 23.23
CA ASP A 3 27.39 14.70 23.59
C ASP A 3 26.10 15.32 23.09
N LEU A 4 25.99 16.66 23.12
CA LEU A 4 24.85 17.38 22.55
C LEU A 4 24.79 17.22 21.03
N HIS A 5 25.96 17.27 20.37
CA HIS A 5 26.04 17.07 18.93
C HIS A 5 25.68 15.64 18.52
N GLN A 6 26.08 14.65 19.33
CA GLN A 6 25.69 13.25 19.14
C GLN A 6 24.18 13.07 19.33
N ALA A 7 23.61 13.60 20.41
CA ALA A 7 22.17 13.50 20.67
C ALA A 7 21.31 14.17 19.57
N TRP A 8 21.76 15.33 19.06
CA TRP A 8 21.11 16.00 17.94
C TRP A 8 21.16 15.17 16.65
N THR A 9 22.30 14.56 16.37
CA THR A 9 22.49 13.70 15.18
C THR A 9 21.63 12.44 15.28
N ASP A 10 21.52 11.84 16.46
CA ASP A 10 20.68 10.66 16.69
C ASP A 10 19.19 10.98 16.49
N LEU A 11 18.73 12.13 16.99
CA LEU A 11 17.36 12.61 16.76
C LEU A 11 17.09 12.82 15.26
N GLN A 12 18.02 13.47 14.55
CA GLN A 12 17.88 13.71 13.12
C GLN A 12 17.77 12.40 12.33
N ASN A 13 18.56 11.39 12.70
CA ASN A 13 18.51 10.06 12.08
C ASN A 13 17.18 9.34 12.37
N ALA A 14 16.64 9.47 13.59
CA ALA A 14 15.34 8.92 13.95
C ALA A 14 14.20 9.55 13.13
N VAL A 15 14.18 10.88 13.00
CA VAL A 15 13.18 11.61 12.19
C VAL A 15 13.29 11.25 10.71
N ASN A 16 14.51 11.20 10.17
CA ASN A 16 14.74 10.81 8.78
C ASN A 16 14.20 9.41 8.50
N SER A 17 14.42 8.47 9.42
CA SER A 17 13.92 7.08 9.31
C SER A 17 12.39 6.99 9.30
N LEU A 18 11.72 7.84 10.09
CA LEU A 18 10.26 7.88 10.18
C LEU A 18 9.63 8.36 8.86
N ILE A 19 10.22 9.36 8.23
CA ILE A 19 9.71 9.94 6.98
C ILE A 19 10.10 9.09 5.77
N ASP A 20 11.39 8.77 5.65
CA ASP A 20 11.97 8.10 4.51
C ASP A 20 13.08 7.15 4.95
N LYS A 21 12.73 5.86 5.05
CA LYS A 21 13.64 4.82 5.50
C LYS A 21 14.91 4.73 4.64
N ASP A 22 14.81 5.03 3.34
CA ASP A 22 15.92 4.89 2.39
C ASP A 22 17.02 5.95 2.61
N LYS A 23 16.73 7.00 3.38
CA LYS A 23 17.70 8.05 3.76
C LYS A 23 18.43 7.78 5.06
N ASN A 24 18.12 6.69 5.77
CA ASN A 24 18.84 6.32 6.98
C ASN A 24 20.19 5.65 6.63
N PRO A 25 21.34 6.11 7.16
CA PRO A 25 22.65 5.49 6.96
C PRO A 25 22.78 4.06 7.53
N VAL A 26 21.81 3.58 8.32
CA VAL A 26 21.82 2.23 8.89
C VAL A 26 21.55 1.19 7.79
N MET A 27 22.59 0.50 7.35
CA MET A 27 22.55 -0.58 6.36
C MET A 27 22.62 -1.98 7.01
N GLY A 28 22.26 -3.03 6.27
CA GLY A 28 22.39 -4.43 6.72
C GLY A 28 21.27 -4.93 7.63
N ALA A 29 21.56 -5.90 8.51
CA ALA A 29 20.55 -6.57 9.35
C ALA A 29 19.81 -5.61 10.32
N ALA A 30 20.43 -4.49 10.69
CA ALA A 30 19.80 -3.43 11.47
C ALA A 30 18.75 -2.64 10.65
N ALA A 31 18.97 -2.47 9.33
CA ALA A 31 18.01 -1.81 8.43
C ALA A 31 16.70 -2.60 8.28
N LYS A 32 16.76 -3.94 8.44
CA LYS A 32 15.57 -4.82 8.39
C LYS A 32 14.69 -4.68 9.63
N ARG A 33 15.25 -4.23 10.76
CA ARG A 33 14.51 -3.92 11.99
C ARG A 33 13.83 -2.56 11.97
N ASN A 34 14.31 -1.63 11.12
CA ASN A 34 13.63 -0.36 10.94
C ASN A 34 12.30 -0.57 10.20
N GLU A 35 11.21 -0.09 10.78
CA GLU A 35 9.90 -0.10 10.12
C GLU A 35 9.91 0.71 8.83
N GLU A 36 8.95 0.43 7.94
CA GLU A 36 8.77 1.23 6.74
C GLU A 36 8.37 2.66 7.10
N GLY A 37 9.09 3.63 6.54
CA GLY A 37 8.77 5.04 6.67
C GLY A 37 7.43 5.40 6.04
N ILE A 38 6.93 6.58 6.38
CA ILE A 38 5.62 7.06 5.94
C ILE A 38 5.55 7.11 4.40
N LYS A 39 6.61 7.57 3.74
CA LYS A 39 6.67 7.62 2.27
C LYS A 39 6.52 6.22 1.66
N GLN A 40 7.24 5.23 2.20
CA GLN A 40 7.16 3.85 1.74
C GLN A 40 5.76 3.24 1.94
N LYS A 41 5.08 3.57 3.05
CA LYS A 41 3.69 3.13 3.30
C LYS A 41 2.66 3.78 2.37
N LEU A 42 2.95 4.97 1.83
CA LEU A 42 2.05 5.69 0.94
C LEU A 42 2.24 5.31 -0.54
N GLU A 43 3.48 5.26 -1.02
CA GLU A 43 3.80 5.21 -2.46
C GLU A 43 3.96 3.80 -3.04
N LYS A 44 4.24 2.79 -2.20
CA LYS A 44 4.47 1.41 -2.69
C LYS A 44 3.22 0.83 -3.38
N LYS A 45 3.42 -0.25 -4.13
CA LYS A 45 2.31 -1.00 -4.78
C LYS A 45 1.25 -1.45 -3.78
N GLU A 46 1.68 -1.90 -2.61
CA GLU A 46 0.82 -2.25 -1.47
C GLU A 46 0.50 -1.05 -0.54
N GLY A 47 0.92 0.16 -0.93
CA GLY A 47 0.74 1.38 -0.16
C GLY A 47 -0.68 1.92 -0.22
N LEU A 48 -0.96 2.87 0.67
CA LEU A 48 -2.32 3.41 0.91
C LEU A 48 -3.00 3.89 -0.38
N PHE A 49 -2.29 4.62 -1.24
CA PHE A 49 -2.90 5.20 -2.43
C PHE A 49 -3.33 4.14 -3.45
N ARG A 50 -2.47 3.16 -3.73
CA ARG A 50 -2.75 2.12 -4.74
C ARG A 50 -3.72 1.06 -4.20
N LYS A 51 -3.49 0.60 -2.97
CA LYS A 51 -4.27 -0.51 -2.39
C LYS A 51 -5.63 -0.06 -1.87
N ASN A 52 -5.73 1.13 -1.29
CA ASN A 52 -6.94 1.54 -0.56
C ASN A 52 -7.69 2.71 -1.19
N MET A 53 -7.08 3.52 -2.06
CA MET A 53 -7.77 4.64 -2.73
C MET A 53 -8.06 4.39 -4.21
N MET A 54 -7.12 3.80 -4.97
CA MET A 54 -7.30 3.58 -6.43
C MET A 54 -7.91 2.22 -6.80
N GLY A 55 -7.80 1.20 -5.95
CA GLY A 55 -8.20 -0.18 -6.27
C GLY A 55 -8.68 -0.97 -5.06
N LYS A 56 -9.52 -0.37 -4.22
CA LYS A 56 -10.04 -0.99 -3.00
C LYS A 56 -11.05 -2.09 -3.33
N ARG A 57 -11.03 -3.17 -2.56
CA ARG A 57 -12.11 -4.17 -2.59
C ARG A 57 -13.41 -3.56 -2.06
N VAL A 58 -14.50 -3.77 -2.79
CA VAL A 58 -15.84 -3.30 -2.45
C VAL A 58 -16.72 -4.47 -2.04
N ASN A 59 -17.71 -4.20 -1.19
CA ASN A 59 -18.76 -5.15 -0.86
C ASN A 59 -19.87 -5.09 -1.93
N PHE A 60 -20.73 -6.12 -1.98
CA PHE A 60 -21.84 -6.22 -2.94
C PHE A 60 -21.40 -6.24 -4.43
N ALA A 61 -20.33 -6.97 -4.72
CA ALA A 61 -19.88 -7.21 -6.09
C ALA A 61 -19.72 -8.72 -6.32
N ALA A 62 -20.01 -9.17 -7.54
CA ALA A 62 -19.85 -10.55 -7.98
C ALA A 62 -19.09 -10.61 -9.31
N ARG A 63 -18.49 -11.76 -9.61
CA ARG A 63 -17.77 -12.01 -10.88
C ARG A 63 -18.09 -13.42 -11.37
N SER A 64 -18.53 -13.55 -12.61
CA SER A 64 -18.84 -14.81 -13.28
C SER A 64 -18.15 -14.90 -14.65
N VAL A 65 -18.24 -16.08 -15.29
CA VAL A 65 -17.82 -16.29 -16.68
C VAL A 65 -18.98 -15.92 -17.61
N ILE A 66 -18.67 -15.25 -18.73
CA ILE A 66 -19.66 -14.86 -19.73
C ILE A 66 -19.91 -15.99 -20.74
N SER A 67 -21.17 -16.17 -21.14
CA SER A 67 -21.58 -17.07 -22.23
C SER A 67 -22.48 -16.29 -23.20
N PRO A 68 -22.45 -16.60 -24.51
CA PRO A 68 -23.30 -15.92 -25.48
C PRO A 68 -24.76 -16.42 -25.40
N ASP A 69 -25.73 -15.53 -25.22
CA ASP A 69 -27.16 -15.82 -25.38
C ASP A 69 -27.77 -14.92 -26.47
N PRO A 70 -28.40 -15.48 -27.53
CA PRO A 70 -29.02 -14.69 -28.60
C PRO A 70 -30.42 -14.14 -28.26
N ASN A 71 -31.06 -14.57 -27.16
CA ASN A 71 -32.41 -14.14 -26.76
C ASN A 71 -32.41 -12.93 -25.83
N ILE A 72 -31.24 -12.46 -25.39
CA ILE A 72 -31.10 -11.32 -24.47
C ILE A 72 -31.06 -9.99 -25.23
N GLU A 73 -31.74 -8.97 -24.70
CA GLU A 73 -31.68 -7.62 -25.26
C GLU A 73 -30.35 -6.91 -24.89
N THR A 74 -29.93 -5.93 -25.69
CA THR A 74 -28.63 -5.23 -25.51
C THR A 74 -28.45 -4.48 -24.18
N ASN A 75 -29.53 -4.22 -23.46
CA ASN A 75 -29.59 -3.55 -22.16
C ASN A 75 -29.74 -4.53 -20.98
N GLU A 76 -29.79 -5.84 -21.25
CA GLU A 76 -29.97 -6.87 -20.24
C GLU A 76 -28.67 -7.65 -19.99
N ILE A 77 -28.54 -8.18 -18.78
CA ILE A 77 -27.44 -9.05 -18.38
C ILE A 77 -28.03 -10.20 -17.57
N GLU A 78 -27.73 -11.42 -17.98
CA GLU A 78 -28.10 -12.60 -17.19
C GLU A 78 -27.19 -12.71 -15.96
N THR A 79 -27.81 -12.67 -14.79
CA THR A 79 -27.17 -12.98 -13.53
C THR A 79 -27.37 -14.46 -13.23
N CYS A 80 -26.31 -15.19 -12.87
CA CYS A 80 -26.46 -16.55 -12.36
C CYS A 80 -27.37 -16.53 -11.12
N SER A 81 -28.56 -17.14 -11.23
CA SER A 81 -29.38 -17.43 -10.07
C SER A 81 -28.80 -18.65 -9.37
N GLU A 82 -27.94 -18.45 -8.38
CA GLU A 82 -27.64 -19.52 -7.42
C GLU A 82 -28.80 -19.63 -6.44
N LEU A 83 -29.86 -20.31 -6.88
CA LEU A 83 -30.93 -20.93 -6.08
C LEU A 83 -31.23 -22.32 -6.64
#